data_AF-A0A975NSX0-F1
#
_entry.id   AF-A0A975NSX0-F1
#
_cell.length_a   1.000
_cell.length_b   1.000
_cell.length_c   1.000
_cell.angle_alpha   90.00
_cell.angle_beta   90.00
_cell.angle_gamma   90.00
#
_symmetry.space_group_name_H-M   'P 1'
#
loop_
_entity.id
_entity.type
_entity.pdbx_description
1 polymer ?
#
loop_
_entity_poly.entity_id
_entity_poly.type
_entity_poly.pdbx_seq_one_letter_code
_entity_poly.pdbx_strand_id
1 'polypeptide(L)' 'MRQVPLTASVLACSLRSAIRSVVTLLASSLDAPAGKYRPEDHYMRGPGPKWREKHILDRASTGGA' A
#
# COMPACT_ATOMS: atom_id res chain seq x y z
N MET A 1 44.31 -27.89 2.53
CA MET A 1 43.44 -26.82 3.08
C MET A 1 43.43 -25.66 2.09
N ARG A 2 42.29 -25.35 1.46
CA ARG A 2 42.19 -24.26 0.46
C ARG A 2 42.09 -22.94 1.22
N GLN A 3 43.22 -22.26 1.36
CA GLN A 3 43.25 -20.91 1.91
C GLN A 3 42.62 -19.96 0.88
N VAL A 4 41.47 -19.39 1.21
CA VAL A 4 40.84 -18.36 0.39
C VAL A 4 41.66 -17.08 0.59
N PRO A 5 42.17 -16.45 -0.49
CA PRO A 5 42.99 -15.26 -0.36
C PRO A 5 42.16 -14.13 0.27
N LEU A 6 42.82 -13.34 1.13
CA LEU A 6 42.22 -12.25 1.91
C LEU A 6 41.46 -11.25 1.01
N THR A 7 41.95 -11.03 -0.21
CA THR A 7 41.32 -10.21 -1.26
C THR A 7 39.96 -10.75 -1.70
N ALA A 8 39.81 -12.07 -1.86
CA ALA A 8 38.54 -12.70 -2.19
C ALA A 8 37.53 -12.57 -1.04
N SER A 9 38.00 -12.60 0.21
CA SER A 9 37.16 -12.39 1.39
C SER A 9 36.66 -10.95 1.49
N VAL A 10 37.53 -9.98 1.24
CA VAL A 10 37.15 -8.55 1.22
C VAL A 10 36.14 -8.26 0.10
N LEU A 11 36.37 -8.77 -1.11
CA LEU A 11 35.40 -8.64 -2.21
C LEU A 11 34.05 -9.28 -1.88
N ALA A 12 34.06 -10.48 -1.28
CA ALA A 12 32.83 -11.13 -0.84
C ALA A 12 32.09 -10.35 0.25
N CYS A 13 32.81 -9.77 1.22
CA CYS A 13 32.23 -8.91 2.24
C CYS A 13 31.64 -7.63 1.66
N SER A 14 32.37 -6.96 0.76
CA SER A 14 31.89 -5.75 0.09
C SER A 14 30.66 -6.02 -0.75
N LEU A 15 30.63 -7.13 -1.50
CA LEU A 15 29.46 -7.53 -2.28
C LEU A 15 28.26 -7.86 -1.40
N ARG A 16 28.45 -8.63 -0.31
CA ARG A 16 27.38 -8.92 0.65
C ARG A 16 26.83 -7.66 1.30
N SER A 17 27.70 -6.74 1.67
CA SER A 17 27.32 -5.44 2.26
C SER A 17 26.51 -4.61 1.25
N ALA A 18 26.98 -4.51 0.01
CA ALA A 18 26.28 -3.80 -1.06
C ALA A 18 24.89 -4.40 -1.34
N ILE A 19 24.80 -5.73 -1.46
CA ILE A 19 23.52 -6.44 -1.66
C ILE A 19 22.56 -6.12 -0.50
N ARG A 20 23.04 -6.17 0.74
CA ARG A 20 22.23 -5.92 1.93
C ARG A 20 21.73 -4.47 2.00
N SER A 21 22.55 -3.51 1.60
CA SER A 21 22.14 -2.10 1.47
C SER A 21 21.05 -1.93 0.40
N VAL A 22 21.22 -2.56 -0.76
CA VAL A 22 20.24 -2.51 -1.86
C VAL A 22 18.91 -3.14 -1.43
N VAL A 23 18.94 -4.29 -0.78
CA VAL A 23 17.72 -4.96 -0.25
C VAL A 23 17.01 -4.07 0.77
N THR A 24 17.74 -3.44 1.69
CA THR A 24 17.15 -2.53 2.69
C THR A 24 16.42 -1.35 2.02
N LEU A 25 17.04 -0.74 1.01
CA LEU A 25 16.43 0.38 0.28
C LEU A 25 15.17 -0.06 -0.50
N LEU A 26 15.21 -1.21 -1.15
CA LEU A 26 14.07 -1.76 -1.89
C LEU A 26 12.92 -2.15 -0.94
N ALA A 27 13.22 -2.82 0.16
CA ALA A 27 12.22 -3.21 1.16
C ALA A 27 11.54 -1.98 1.76
N SER A 28 12.32 -0.96 2.14
CA SER A 28 11.76 0.29 2.71
C SER A 28 10.90 1.07 1.70
N SER A 29 11.16 0.94 0.41
CA SER A 29 10.35 1.55 -0.66
C SER A 29 9.04 0.79 -0.89
N LEU A 30 9.08 -0.54 -0.79
CA LEU A 30 7.91 -1.41 -0.97
C LEU A 30 7.02 -1.49 0.28
N ASP A 31 7.56 -1.20 1.46
CA ASP A 31 6.81 -1.06 2.72
C ASP A 31 6.01 0.26 2.79
N ALA A 32 5.95 1.03 1.70
CA ALA A 32 4.93 2.06 1.57
C ALA A 32 3.57 1.43 1.91
N PRO A 33 2.77 2.04 2.79
CA PRO A 33 1.54 1.43 3.25
C PRO A 33 0.66 1.20 2.03
N ALA A 34 0.58 -0.07 1.60
CA ALA A 34 -0.46 -0.59 0.72
C ALA A 34 -1.78 -0.63 1.50
N GLY A 35 -2.06 0.45 2.24
CA GLY A 35 -3.28 0.68 2.97
C GLY A 35 -4.38 0.57 1.95
N LYS A 36 -5.06 -0.57 1.98
CA LYS A 36 -6.24 -0.83 1.17
C LYS A 36 -7.14 0.37 1.37
N TYR A 37 -7.43 1.11 0.29
CA TYR A 37 -8.27 2.29 0.37
C TYR A 37 -9.56 1.91 1.10
N ARG A 38 -9.75 2.51 2.28
CA ARG A 38 -10.92 2.32 3.14
C ARG A 38 -11.84 3.51 2.95
N PRO A 39 -12.75 3.47 1.97
CA PRO A 39 -13.69 4.56 1.76
C PRO A 39 -14.49 4.89 3.03
N GLU A 40 -14.74 3.91 3.91
CA GLU A 40 -15.40 4.08 5.21
C GLU A 40 -14.73 5.08 6.16
N ASP A 41 -13.40 5.28 6.08
CA ASP A 41 -12.68 6.27 6.89
C ASP A 41 -12.84 7.70 6.32
N HIS A 42 -13.24 7.82 5.05
CA HIS A 42 -13.32 9.08 4.29
C HIS A 42 -14.76 9.48 3.94
N TYR A 43 -15.69 8.53 3.97
CA TYR A 43 -17.13 8.73 3.86
C TYR A 43 -17.72 8.75 5.27
N MET A 44 -17.68 9.92 5.91
CA MET A 44 -18.42 10.17 7.16
C MET A 44 -19.57 11.15 6.97
N ARG A 45 -20.12 11.19 5.75
CA ARG A 45 -21.41 11.83 5.49
C ARG A 45 -22.20 10.85 4.68
N GLY A 46 -23.18 10.21 5.33
CA GLY A 46 -24.28 9.52 4.68
C GLY A 46 -24.85 10.34 3.52
N PRO A 47 -25.75 9.77 2.71
CA PRO A 47 -26.22 10.40 1.49
C PRO A 47 -26.58 11.88 1.70
N GLY A 48 -25.78 12.75 1.07
CA GLY A 48 -25.93 14.19 1.19
C GLY A 48 -27.25 14.68 0.61
N PRO A 49 -27.62 15.95 0.84
CA PRO A 49 -28.88 16.53 0.34
C PRO A 49 -29.13 16.26 -1.15
N LYS A 50 -28.09 16.39 -2.00
CA LYS A 50 -28.16 16.07 -3.44
C LYS A 50 -28.49 14.61 -3.76
N TRP A 51 -28.01 13.67 -2.95
CA TRP A 51 -28.37 12.25 -3.12
C TRP A 51 -29.84 12.03 -2.76
N ARG A 52 -30.31 12.67 -1.69
CA ARG A 52 -31.70 12.57 -1.24
C ARG A 52 -32.66 13.15 -2.27
N GLU A 53 -32.35 14.31 -2.84
CA GLU A 53 -33.16 14.91 -3.92
C GLU A 53 -33.34 13.95 -5.11
N LYS A 54 -32.28 13.24 -5.51
CA LYS A 54 -32.33 12.27 -6.63
C LYS A 54 -33.18 11.03 -6.32
N HIS A 55 -33.17 10.55 -5.08
CA HIS A 55 -33.76 9.25 -4.72
C HIS A 55 -35.09 9.33 -3.94
N ILE A 56 -35.47 10.50 -3.42
CA ILE A 56 -36.79 10.72 -2.80
C ILE A 56 -37.90 10.65 -3.87
N LEU A 57 -37.62 11.12 -5.10
CA LEU A 57 -38.57 11.07 -6.22
C LEU A 57 -38.92 9.62 -6.62
N ASP A 58 -37.94 8.73 -6.58
CA ASP A 58 -38.11 7.30 -6.84
C ASP A 58 -38.98 6.63 -5.78
N ARG A 59 -38.76 6.97 -4.49
CA ARG A 59 -39.50 6.35 -3.37
C ARG A 59 -40.97 6.78 -3.31
N ALA A 60 -41.29 8.02 -3.72
CA ALA A 60 -42.66 8.50 -3.80
C ALA A 60 -43.50 7.76 -4.86
N SER A 61 -42.86 7.21 -5.89
CA SER A 61 -43.54 6.48 -6.97
C SER A 61 -43.79 5.00 -6.63
N THR A 62 -43.07 4.43 -5.66
CA THR A 62 -43.21 3.01 -5.24
C THR A 62 -44.11 2.81 -4.02
N GLY A 63 -44.53 3.89 -3.32
CA GLY A 63 -45.31 3.82 -2.08
C GLY A 63 -46.83 3.91 -2.22
N GLY A 64 -47.38 3.80 -3.43
CA GLY A 64 -48.82 3.77 -3.68
C GLY A 64 -49.35 2.34 -3.79
N ALA A 65 -49.63 1.69 -2.66
CA ALA A 65 -50.41 0.46 -2.56
C ALA A 65 -51.23 0.48 -1.26
#